data_AF-A0A371YV64-F1
#
_entry.id   AF-A0A371YV64-F1
#
_cell.length_a   1.000
_cell.length_b   1.000
_cell.length_c   1.000
_cell.angle_alpha   90.00
_cell.angle_beta   90.00
_cell.angle_gamma   90.00
#
_symmetry.space_group_name_H-M   'P 1'
#
loop_
_entity.id
_entity.type
_entity.pdbx_description
1 polymer ?
#
loop_
_entity_poly.entity_id
_entity_poly.type
_entity_poly.pdbx_seq_one_letter_code
_entity_poly.pdbx_strand_id
1 'polypeptide(L)'
;MNDVTLDHEVLQCFTERLYPLAKNLTEMLNEHFSHQTERRGCGYTQATRVVAEFINAELDETDFKDFKIFDQYDTKGLKTLLANALGFGLELKTWRNLDINPDVQQFLKLKQDSDDAFVNTLRTEVEFQSKLRNIHEYVEKEESKVLCQFLEDIILRKDPAELACLELKNLNEKPKVGSCPMAENFFLKIAHGRMLRQGNINIFVDKNERPILMEKIKMGDDHSCINLVPLIINGIRIPLGSLFSVYYDEENIAKRPNKVFKGHIISIHDVIGFWFLRLTTLAISPQNRARAFSSHFKQQVDNGLFSPETTELKQLISVAQDQI
;
A
#
# COMPACT_ATOMS: atom_id res chain seq x y z
N MET A 1 -35.34 -16.36 -0.69
CA MET A 1 -35.05 -15.14 0.11
C MET A 1 -33.79 -14.57 -0.50
N ASN A 2 -33.88 -13.42 -1.17
CA ASN A 2 -32.70 -12.75 -1.68
C ASN A 2 -31.96 -12.24 -0.46
N ASP A 3 -30.88 -12.94 -0.08
CA ASP A 3 -29.94 -12.45 0.90
C ASP A 3 -29.34 -11.18 0.30
N VAL A 4 -29.83 -10.02 0.73
CA VAL A 4 -29.29 -8.74 0.30
C VAL A 4 -27.90 -8.69 0.91
N THR A 5 -26.92 -9.15 0.15
CA THR A 5 -25.53 -9.08 0.53
C THR A 5 -25.20 -7.60 0.59
N LEU A 6 -25.08 -7.06 1.80
CA LEU A 6 -24.65 -5.68 2.00
C LEU A 6 -23.25 -5.55 1.39
N ASP A 7 -23.11 -4.64 0.42
CA ASP A 7 -21.83 -4.37 -0.21
C ASP A 7 -20.79 -3.98 0.85
N HIS A 8 -19.52 -4.28 0.56
CA HIS A 8 -18.41 -3.85 1.40
C HIS A 8 -18.44 -2.32 1.62
N GLU A 9 -18.14 -1.85 2.83
CA GLU A 9 -18.34 -0.42 3.18
C GLU A 9 -17.51 0.55 2.33
N VAL A 10 -16.32 0.15 1.91
CA VAL A 10 -15.51 0.92 0.95
C VAL A 10 -16.27 1.12 -0.38
N LEU A 11 -16.98 0.10 -0.87
CA LEU A 11 -17.76 0.21 -2.11
C LEU A 11 -18.94 1.15 -1.95
N GLN A 12 -19.65 1.06 -0.82
CA GLN A 12 -20.73 1.97 -0.47
C GLN A 12 -20.20 3.42 -0.41
N CYS A 13 -19.11 3.63 0.34
CA CYS A 13 -18.47 4.94 0.50
C CYS A 13 -18.10 5.59 -0.83
N PHE A 14 -17.42 4.86 -1.73
CA PHE A 14 -17.03 5.39 -3.03
C PHE A 14 -18.22 5.63 -3.97
N THR A 15 -19.25 4.78 -3.91
CA THR A 15 -20.48 4.96 -4.71
C THR A 15 -21.28 6.19 -4.26
N GLU A 16 -21.35 6.44 -2.95
CA GLU A 16 -22.14 7.54 -2.39
C GLU A 16 -21.44 8.90 -2.49
N ARG A 17 -20.10 8.92 -2.45
CA ARG A 17 -19.33 10.17 -2.26
C ARG A 17 -18.47 10.55 -3.45
N LEU A 18 -18.06 9.59 -4.27
CA LEU A 18 -17.10 9.78 -5.35
C LEU A 18 -17.55 8.98 -6.58
N TYR A 19 -16.62 8.27 -7.21
CA TYR A 19 -16.87 7.36 -8.32
C TYR A 19 -16.84 5.91 -7.83
N PRO A 20 -17.71 5.04 -8.36
CA PRO A 20 -17.64 3.61 -8.11
C PRO A 20 -16.25 3.05 -8.43
N LEU A 21 -15.81 2.08 -7.62
CA LEU A 21 -14.56 1.36 -7.88
C LEU A 21 -14.71 0.41 -9.07
N ALA A 22 -13.59 0.13 -9.74
CA ALA A 22 -13.55 -0.76 -10.89
C ALA A 22 -14.12 -2.14 -10.54
N LYS A 23 -14.85 -2.74 -11.49
CA LYS A 23 -15.55 -4.02 -11.31
C LYS A 23 -14.73 -5.12 -10.63
N ASN A 24 -13.44 -5.23 -10.99
CA ASN A 24 -12.53 -6.22 -10.39
C ASN A 24 -12.33 -5.99 -8.88
N LEU A 25 -12.15 -4.74 -8.44
CA LEU A 25 -12.05 -4.40 -7.01
C LEU A 25 -13.39 -4.63 -6.31
N THR A 26 -14.51 -4.31 -6.96
CA THR A 26 -15.86 -4.58 -6.44
C THR A 26 -16.09 -6.06 -6.18
N GLU A 27 -15.77 -6.93 -7.15
CA GLU A 27 -15.89 -8.40 -7.00
C GLU A 27 -14.97 -8.95 -5.89
N MET A 28 -13.74 -8.41 -5.78
CA MET A 28 -12.82 -8.78 -4.72
C MET A 28 -13.35 -8.38 -3.34
N LEU A 29 -13.76 -7.13 -3.14
CA LEU A 29 -14.18 -6.63 -1.83
C LEU A 29 -15.50 -7.23 -1.35
N ASN A 30 -16.39 -7.59 -2.26
CA ASN A 30 -17.60 -8.36 -1.94
C ASN A 30 -17.36 -9.87 -1.80
N GLU A 31 -16.10 -10.30 -1.76
CA GLU A 31 -15.72 -11.71 -1.52
C GLU A 31 -16.39 -12.68 -2.50
N HIS A 32 -16.54 -12.28 -3.78
CA HIS A 32 -17.08 -13.18 -4.79
C HIS A 32 -16.28 -14.49 -4.80
N PHE A 33 -16.94 -15.64 -4.98
CA PHE A 33 -16.37 -16.96 -4.72
C PHE A 33 -15.05 -17.24 -5.48
N SER A 34 -14.85 -16.63 -6.65
CA SER A 34 -13.60 -16.69 -7.42
C SER A 34 -12.39 -16.10 -6.68
N HIS A 35 -12.64 -15.30 -5.65
CA HIS A 35 -11.62 -14.64 -4.83
C HIS A 35 -11.35 -15.32 -3.48
N GLN A 36 -11.99 -16.45 -3.21
CA GLN A 36 -11.77 -17.25 -2.00
C GLN A 36 -11.06 -18.55 -2.36
N THR A 37 -9.73 -18.56 -2.36
CA THR A 37 -8.96 -19.77 -2.65
C THR A 37 -7.76 -19.89 -1.72
N GLU A 38 -7.35 -21.12 -1.39
CA GLU A 38 -6.16 -21.35 -0.54
C GLU A 38 -4.90 -20.64 -1.06
N ARG A 39 -4.72 -20.62 -2.38
CA ARG A 39 -3.54 -20.02 -3.00
C ARG A 39 -3.62 -18.49 -3.07
N ARG A 40 -4.80 -17.92 -3.31
CA ARG A 40 -4.99 -16.47 -3.50
C ARG A 40 -5.46 -15.76 -2.23
N GLY A 41 -5.75 -16.47 -1.15
CA GLY A 41 -6.31 -15.90 0.07
C GLY A 41 -7.77 -15.50 -0.14
N CYS A 42 -8.13 -14.33 0.40
CA CYS A 42 -9.48 -13.76 0.33
C CYS A 42 -9.57 -12.53 -0.56
N GLY A 43 -10.78 -11.99 -0.69
CA GLY A 43 -11.10 -10.74 -1.36
C GLY A 43 -10.17 -9.58 -0.99
N TYR A 44 -10.03 -9.28 0.30
CA TYR A 44 -9.14 -8.21 0.77
C TYR A 44 -7.66 -8.43 0.41
N THR A 45 -7.21 -9.68 0.48
CA THR A 45 -5.83 -10.05 0.06
C THR A 45 -5.63 -9.84 -1.43
N GLN A 46 -6.65 -10.10 -2.25
CA GLN A 46 -6.58 -9.89 -3.69
C GLN A 46 -6.69 -8.41 -4.06
N ALA A 47 -7.56 -7.65 -3.40
CA ALA A 47 -7.66 -6.20 -3.59
C ALA A 47 -6.32 -5.52 -3.32
N THR A 48 -5.64 -5.86 -2.22
CA THR A 48 -4.32 -5.29 -1.90
C THR A 48 -3.21 -5.74 -2.86
N ARG A 49 -3.37 -6.88 -3.56
CA ARG A 49 -2.47 -7.28 -4.65
C ARG A 49 -2.73 -6.51 -5.95
N VAL A 50 -3.98 -6.13 -6.24
CA VAL A 50 -4.28 -5.24 -7.36
C VAL A 50 -3.73 -3.84 -7.07
N VAL A 51 -3.93 -3.33 -5.86
CA VAL A 51 -3.34 -2.07 -5.39
C VAL A 51 -1.81 -2.08 -5.51
N ALA A 52 -1.15 -3.23 -5.31
CA ALA A 52 0.29 -3.37 -5.51
C ALA A 52 0.76 -2.98 -6.92
N GLU A 53 -0.07 -3.15 -7.95
CA GLU A 53 0.28 -2.74 -9.32
C GLU A 53 0.46 -1.23 -9.42
N PHE A 54 -0.34 -0.44 -8.69
CA PHE A 54 -0.25 1.03 -8.65
C PHE A 54 0.85 1.53 -7.71
N ILE A 55 1.14 0.79 -6.63
CA ILE A 55 2.26 1.07 -5.72
C ILE A 55 3.59 0.92 -6.43
N ASN A 56 3.79 -0.20 -7.13
CA ASN A 56 5.06 -0.46 -7.79
C ASN A 56 5.18 0.20 -9.18
N ALA A 57 4.13 0.84 -9.68
CA ALA A 57 4.20 1.58 -10.93
C ALA A 57 5.02 2.85 -10.76
N GLU A 58 5.93 3.10 -11.70
CA GLU A 58 6.65 4.36 -11.80
C GLU A 58 5.65 5.53 -11.97
N LEU A 59 5.98 6.62 -11.28
CA LEU A 59 5.23 7.86 -11.31
C LEU A 59 5.39 8.51 -12.69
N ASP A 60 4.26 8.68 -13.38
CA ASP A 60 4.14 9.51 -14.57
C ASP A 60 3.09 10.57 -14.28
N GLU A 61 3.51 11.83 -14.31
CA GLU A 61 2.69 13.00 -13.97
C GLU A 61 1.66 13.34 -15.06
N THR A 62 1.76 12.70 -16.22
CA THR A 62 0.93 12.96 -17.40
C THR A 62 0.09 11.77 -17.82
N ASP A 63 0.42 10.56 -17.36
CA ASP A 63 -0.39 9.36 -17.56
C ASP A 63 -1.58 9.33 -16.59
N PHE A 64 -2.71 8.82 -17.08
CA PHE A 64 -3.96 8.68 -16.35
C PHE A 64 -4.28 7.23 -15.97
N LYS A 65 -3.32 6.29 -16.13
CA LYS A 65 -3.48 4.87 -15.78
C LYS A 65 -4.00 4.64 -14.36
N ASP A 66 -3.68 5.55 -13.43
CA ASP A 66 -4.09 5.45 -12.02
C ASP A 66 -5.60 5.55 -11.83
N PHE A 67 -6.33 6.20 -12.74
CA PHE A 67 -7.79 6.24 -12.71
C PHE A 67 -8.46 4.90 -13.05
N LYS A 68 -7.70 3.87 -13.47
CA LYS A 68 -8.23 2.50 -13.67
C LYS A 68 -8.69 1.85 -12.36
N ILE A 69 -8.43 2.44 -11.20
CA ILE A 69 -9.03 2.02 -9.93
C ILE A 69 -10.55 2.27 -9.87
N PHE A 70 -11.06 3.19 -10.70
CA PHE A 70 -12.48 3.54 -10.79
C PHE A 70 -13.16 2.86 -11.99
N ASP A 71 -14.48 2.69 -11.89
CA ASP A 71 -15.28 2.23 -13.01
C ASP A 71 -15.54 3.37 -14.00
N GLN A 72 -15.02 3.23 -15.21
CA GLN A 72 -15.28 4.12 -16.36
C GLN A 72 -15.01 5.63 -16.11
N TYR A 73 -14.00 5.99 -15.30
CA TYR A 73 -13.64 7.39 -15.10
C TYR A 73 -13.24 8.07 -16.43
N ASP A 74 -13.88 9.20 -16.75
CA ASP A 74 -13.59 9.95 -17.98
C ASP A 74 -12.40 10.92 -17.79
N THR A 75 -11.26 10.53 -18.34
CA THR A 75 -10.01 11.32 -18.26
C THR A 75 -9.90 12.42 -19.32
N LYS A 76 -10.91 12.59 -20.21
CA LYS A 76 -10.86 13.63 -21.26
C LYS A 76 -10.79 15.04 -20.69
N GLY A 77 -11.49 15.30 -19.59
CA GLY A 77 -11.45 16.59 -18.89
C GLY A 77 -10.03 16.93 -18.45
N LEU A 78 -9.39 16.03 -17.70
CA LEU A 78 -8.01 16.17 -17.23
C LEU A 78 -6.99 16.34 -18.37
N LYS A 79 -7.12 15.57 -19.46
CA LYS A 79 -6.28 15.73 -20.66
C LYS A 79 -6.39 17.13 -21.24
N THR A 80 -7.62 17.64 -21.33
CA THR A 80 -7.91 18.98 -21.84
C THR A 80 -7.38 20.06 -20.90
N LEU A 81 -7.46 19.85 -19.58
CA LEU A 81 -6.88 20.75 -18.59
C LEU A 81 -5.36 20.87 -18.77
N LEU A 82 -4.63 19.75 -18.78
CA LEU A 82 -3.17 19.79 -18.93
C LEU A 82 -2.73 20.42 -20.25
N ALA A 83 -3.43 20.12 -21.35
CA ALA A 83 -3.08 20.66 -22.66
C ALA A 83 -3.32 22.18 -22.79
N ASN A 84 -4.32 22.73 -22.10
CA ASN A 84 -4.75 24.12 -22.29
C ASN A 84 -4.41 25.05 -21.13
N ALA A 85 -3.96 24.54 -19.98
CA ALA A 85 -3.74 25.34 -18.77
C ALA A 85 -2.87 26.58 -19.02
N LEU A 86 -1.80 26.44 -19.81
CA LEU A 86 -0.91 27.56 -20.13
C LEU A 86 -1.63 28.71 -20.85
N GLY A 87 -2.59 28.39 -21.74
CA GLY A 87 -3.42 29.39 -22.43
C GLY A 87 -4.32 30.20 -21.48
N PHE A 88 -4.60 29.65 -20.30
CA PHE A 88 -5.33 30.31 -19.22
C PHE A 88 -4.39 30.99 -18.21
N GLY A 89 -3.06 30.97 -18.44
CA GLY A 89 -2.07 31.54 -17.54
C GLY A 89 -1.76 30.67 -16.32
N LEU A 90 -2.06 29.37 -16.39
CA LEU A 90 -1.81 28.40 -15.32
C LEU A 90 -0.82 27.33 -15.79
N GLU A 91 0.30 27.16 -15.11
CA GLU A 91 1.29 26.13 -15.45
C GLU A 91 1.02 24.85 -14.65
N LEU A 92 0.38 23.86 -15.26
CA LEU A 92 0.14 22.56 -14.65
C LEU A 92 1.14 21.51 -15.18
N LYS A 93 2.00 21.02 -14.29
CA LYS A 93 2.94 19.93 -14.58
C LYS A 93 2.34 18.54 -14.35
N THR A 94 1.27 18.48 -13.56
CA THR A 94 0.58 17.25 -13.17
C THR A 94 -0.91 17.52 -13.03
N TRP A 95 -1.70 16.46 -13.19
CA TRP A 95 -3.13 16.47 -12.90
C TRP A 95 -3.45 16.19 -11.42
N ARG A 96 -2.44 15.89 -10.60
CA ARG A 96 -2.58 15.51 -9.19
C ARG A 96 -2.54 16.73 -8.27
N ASN A 97 -3.11 16.58 -7.09
CA ASN A 97 -3.05 17.56 -6.00
C ASN A 97 -3.51 18.99 -6.42
N LEU A 98 -4.44 19.10 -7.37
CA LEU A 98 -4.97 20.38 -7.85
C LEU A 98 -5.73 21.13 -6.75
N ASP A 99 -6.34 20.39 -5.84
CA ASP A 99 -7.11 20.93 -4.71
C ASP A 99 -6.25 21.64 -3.66
N ILE A 100 -4.96 21.30 -3.57
CA ILE A 100 -4.01 21.96 -2.66
C ILE A 100 -2.99 22.83 -3.40
N ASN A 101 -3.00 22.86 -4.73
CA ASN A 101 -2.07 23.65 -5.52
C ASN A 101 -2.40 25.17 -5.36
N PRO A 102 -1.48 25.98 -4.80
CA PRO A 102 -1.76 27.40 -4.52
C PRO A 102 -2.14 28.22 -5.76
N ASP A 103 -1.51 27.95 -6.90
CA ASP A 103 -1.77 28.67 -8.15
C ASP A 103 -3.16 28.32 -8.70
N VAL A 104 -3.57 27.06 -8.60
CA VAL A 104 -4.93 26.61 -8.94
C VAL A 104 -5.97 27.29 -8.05
N GLN A 105 -5.74 27.33 -6.74
CA GLN A 105 -6.66 27.96 -5.79
C GLN A 105 -6.79 29.47 -6.06
N GLN A 106 -5.66 30.15 -6.33
CA GLN A 106 -5.68 31.57 -6.69
C GLN A 106 -6.40 31.80 -8.02
N PHE A 107 -6.15 30.96 -9.03
CA PHE A 107 -6.81 31.03 -10.33
C PHE A 107 -8.34 30.88 -10.20
N LEU A 108 -8.81 29.85 -9.50
CA LEU A 108 -10.24 29.61 -9.31
C LEU A 108 -10.92 30.73 -8.51
N LYS A 109 -10.22 31.32 -7.53
CA LYS A 109 -10.73 32.49 -6.80
C LYS A 109 -10.90 33.71 -7.69
N LEU A 110 -9.95 33.98 -8.58
CA LEU A 110 -10.04 35.08 -9.55
C LEU A 110 -11.13 34.84 -10.61
N LYS A 111 -11.51 33.58 -10.84
CA LYS A 111 -12.50 33.13 -11.82
C LYS A 111 -13.78 32.59 -11.16
N GLN A 112 -14.08 33.00 -9.93
CA GLN A 112 -15.18 32.44 -9.14
C GLN A 112 -16.53 32.49 -9.88
N ASP A 113 -16.80 33.58 -10.61
CA ASP A 113 -18.06 33.85 -11.33
C ASP A 113 -17.97 33.49 -12.82
N SER A 114 -16.93 32.76 -13.24
CA SER A 114 -16.74 32.38 -14.63
C SER A 114 -17.45 31.07 -14.96
N ASP A 115 -18.23 31.10 -16.05
CA ASP A 115 -18.88 29.93 -16.66
C ASP A 115 -18.04 29.26 -17.76
N ASP A 116 -16.76 29.61 -17.87
CA ASP A 116 -15.86 29.04 -18.87
C ASP A 116 -15.69 27.52 -18.66
N ALA A 117 -15.68 26.76 -19.76
CA ALA A 117 -15.65 25.30 -19.72
C ALA A 117 -14.37 24.74 -19.07
N PHE A 118 -13.22 25.40 -19.27
CA PHE A 118 -11.96 25.03 -18.62
C PHE A 118 -12.04 25.27 -17.11
N VAL A 119 -12.54 26.45 -16.71
CA VAL A 119 -12.70 26.81 -15.28
C VAL A 119 -13.64 25.83 -14.57
N ASN A 120 -14.76 25.48 -15.20
CA ASN A 120 -15.72 24.52 -14.66
C ASN A 120 -15.11 23.12 -14.51
N THR A 121 -14.36 22.66 -15.51
CA THR A 121 -13.67 21.36 -15.46
C THR A 121 -12.62 21.33 -14.35
N LEU A 122 -11.81 22.39 -14.22
CA LEU A 122 -10.82 22.52 -13.16
C LEU A 122 -11.47 22.52 -11.77
N ARG A 123 -12.61 23.19 -11.61
CA ARG A 123 -13.37 23.24 -10.35
C ARG A 123 -13.88 21.85 -9.96
N THR A 124 -14.43 21.09 -10.91
CA THR A 124 -14.88 19.71 -10.67
C THR A 124 -13.73 18.81 -10.23
N GLU A 125 -12.57 18.91 -10.87
CA GLU A 125 -11.40 18.09 -10.51
C GLU A 125 -10.82 18.47 -9.14
N VAL A 126 -10.80 19.77 -8.80
CA VAL A 126 -10.44 20.25 -7.46
C VAL A 126 -11.41 19.70 -6.40
N GLU A 127 -12.72 19.71 -6.67
CA GLU A 127 -13.72 19.18 -5.74
C GLU A 127 -13.57 17.66 -5.56
N PHE A 128 -13.36 16.92 -6.65
CA PHE A 128 -13.12 15.48 -6.62
C PHE A 128 -11.90 15.14 -5.74
N GLN A 129 -10.77 15.81 -5.99
CA GLN A 129 -9.53 15.56 -5.23
C GLN A 129 -9.66 15.95 -3.76
N SER A 130 -10.33 17.07 -3.47
CA SER A 130 -10.63 17.49 -2.09
C SER A 130 -11.47 16.47 -1.32
N LYS A 131 -12.54 15.95 -1.96
CA LYS A 131 -13.38 14.88 -1.38
C LYS A 131 -12.60 13.59 -1.17
N LEU A 132 -11.70 13.25 -2.09
CA LEU A 132 -10.85 12.07 -1.99
C LEU A 132 -9.83 12.19 -0.85
N ARG A 133 -9.30 13.38 -0.58
CA ARG A 133 -8.21 13.66 0.38
C ARG A 133 -8.47 13.26 1.84
N ASN A 134 -9.69 12.87 2.20
CA ASN A 134 -9.99 12.32 3.53
C ASN A 134 -11.05 11.20 3.43
N ILE A 135 -11.09 10.47 2.31
CA ILE A 135 -12.14 9.46 2.08
C ILE A 135 -12.16 8.38 3.16
N HIS A 136 -11.01 8.11 3.78
CA HIS A 136 -10.85 7.17 4.88
C HIS A 136 -11.57 7.57 6.17
N GLU A 137 -11.97 8.84 6.33
CA GLU A 137 -12.75 9.29 7.49
C GLU A 137 -14.22 8.87 7.43
N TYR A 138 -14.70 8.48 6.24
CA TYR A 138 -16.10 8.07 6.02
C TYR A 138 -16.32 6.56 6.11
N VAL A 139 -15.31 5.81 6.57
CA VAL A 139 -15.39 4.38 6.82
C VAL A 139 -14.97 4.08 8.25
N GLU A 140 -15.56 3.04 8.84
CA GLU A 140 -15.39 2.75 10.26
C GLU A 140 -14.32 1.69 10.51
N LYS A 141 -14.28 0.65 9.67
CA LYS A 141 -13.43 -0.53 9.89
C LYS A 141 -11.97 -0.22 9.59
N GLU A 142 -11.08 -0.78 10.41
CA GLU A 142 -9.63 -0.57 10.32
C GLU A 142 -9.07 -0.86 8.93
N GLU A 143 -9.36 -2.03 8.37
CA GLU A 143 -8.86 -2.44 7.06
C GLU A 143 -9.48 -1.64 5.91
N SER A 144 -10.70 -1.11 6.11
CA SER A 144 -11.36 -0.21 5.16
C SER A 144 -10.67 1.14 5.14
N LYS A 145 -10.28 1.69 6.30
CA LYS A 145 -9.46 2.91 6.39
C LYS A 145 -8.12 2.75 5.66
N VAL A 146 -7.44 1.63 5.88
CA VAL A 146 -6.17 1.33 5.20
C VAL A 146 -6.35 1.28 3.68
N LEU A 147 -7.41 0.61 3.20
CA LEU A 147 -7.67 0.53 1.76
C LEU A 147 -8.05 1.90 1.16
N CYS A 148 -8.88 2.67 1.84
CA CYS A 148 -9.22 4.04 1.45
C CYS A 148 -7.97 4.93 1.35
N GLN A 149 -7.01 4.80 2.28
CA GLN A 149 -5.74 5.52 2.22
C GLN A 149 -4.90 5.12 1.01
N PHE A 150 -4.86 3.84 0.63
CA PHE A 150 -4.22 3.43 -0.62
C PHE A 150 -4.89 4.06 -1.84
N LEU A 151 -6.22 3.99 -1.92
CA LEU A 151 -6.99 4.52 -3.06
C LEU A 151 -6.84 6.05 -3.17
N GLU A 152 -6.82 6.75 -2.04
CA GLU A 152 -6.48 8.17 -1.94
C GLU A 152 -5.09 8.43 -2.53
N ASP A 153 -4.06 7.74 -2.03
CA ASP A 153 -2.67 7.98 -2.40
C ASP A 153 -2.33 7.61 -3.84
N ILE A 154 -3.04 6.64 -4.43
CA ILE A 154 -2.89 6.28 -5.85
C ILE A 154 -3.15 7.51 -6.72
N ILE A 155 -4.16 8.32 -6.39
CA ILE A 155 -4.51 9.55 -7.12
C ILE A 155 -3.72 10.74 -6.57
N LEU A 156 -3.71 10.91 -5.26
CA LEU A 156 -3.15 12.04 -4.52
C LEU A 156 -1.82 11.65 -3.87
N ARG A 157 -0.84 11.37 -4.73
CA ARG A 157 0.52 10.98 -4.37
C ARG A 157 1.10 11.98 -3.35
N LYS A 158 1.75 11.45 -2.32
CA LYS A 158 2.30 12.18 -1.18
C LYS A 158 3.78 12.47 -1.40
N ASP A 159 4.23 13.61 -0.89
CA ASP A 159 5.64 13.92 -0.79
C ASP A 159 6.21 13.28 0.50
N PRO A 160 7.23 12.40 0.41
CA PRO A 160 7.89 11.85 1.58
C PRO A 160 8.49 12.90 2.53
N ALA A 161 8.93 14.04 2.00
CA ALA A 161 9.50 15.13 2.78
C ALA A 161 8.44 15.80 3.66
N GLU A 162 7.24 16.05 3.12
CA GLU A 162 6.12 16.62 3.87
C GLU A 162 5.63 15.70 4.99
N LEU A 163 5.69 14.39 4.78
CA LEU A 163 5.24 13.39 5.75
C LEU A 163 6.34 12.93 6.73
N ALA A 164 7.57 13.43 6.59
CA ALA A 164 8.74 12.95 7.34
C ALA A 164 8.85 11.41 7.35
N CYS A 165 8.52 10.79 6.22
CA CYS A 165 8.44 9.35 6.07
C CYS A 165 9.58 8.86 5.16
N LEU A 166 10.10 7.67 5.43
CA LEU A 166 11.17 7.09 4.62
C LEU A 166 10.59 6.55 3.31
N GLU A 167 11.08 7.05 2.19
CA GLU A 167 10.81 6.49 0.88
C GLU A 167 11.75 5.33 0.57
N LEU A 168 11.18 4.19 0.15
CA LEU A 168 11.97 3.05 -0.33
C LEU A 168 12.24 3.17 -1.83
N LYS A 169 13.44 2.78 -2.24
CA LYS A 169 13.77 2.57 -3.65
C LYS A 169 12.93 1.42 -4.21
N ASN A 170 12.10 1.70 -5.20
CA ASN A 170 11.30 0.67 -5.87
C ASN A 170 12.14 -0.11 -6.89
N LEU A 171 11.83 -1.40 -7.10
CA LEU A 171 12.40 -2.18 -8.18
C LEU A 171 11.66 -1.91 -9.50
N ASN A 172 12.42 -1.87 -10.60
CA ASN A 172 11.85 -1.63 -11.93
C ASN A 172 11.09 -2.85 -12.48
N GLU A 173 11.47 -4.06 -12.04
CA GLU A 173 10.84 -5.30 -12.47
C GLU A 173 10.36 -6.12 -11.27
N LYS A 174 9.22 -6.78 -11.47
CA LYS A 174 8.65 -7.67 -10.47
C LYS A 174 9.60 -8.86 -10.21
N PRO A 175 10.07 -9.04 -8.97
CA PRO A 175 10.88 -10.20 -8.61
C PRO A 175 10.12 -11.52 -8.81
N LYS A 176 10.84 -12.61 -9.09
CA LYS A 176 10.27 -13.97 -9.21
C LYS A 176 9.81 -14.57 -7.87
N VAL A 177 9.91 -13.81 -6.79
CA VAL A 177 9.63 -14.25 -5.42
C VAL A 177 8.11 -14.42 -5.23
N GLY A 178 7.72 -15.58 -4.72
CA GLY A 178 6.34 -16.04 -4.67
C GLY A 178 5.46 -15.32 -3.63
N SER A 179 4.15 -15.29 -3.89
CA SER A 179 3.13 -14.75 -3.00
C SER A 179 2.69 -15.73 -1.91
N CYS A 180 3.60 -16.62 -1.48
CA CYS A 180 3.28 -17.79 -0.68
C CYS A 180 2.51 -17.41 0.60
N PRO A 181 1.29 -17.97 0.84
CA PRO A 181 0.52 -17.74 2.06
C PRO A 181 1.30 -18.08 3.34
N MET A 182 2.28 -19.00 3.24
CA MET A 182 3.11 -19.43 4.36
C MET A 182 4.24 -18.48 4.72
N ALA A 183 4.50 -17.44 3.92
CA ALA A 183 5.53 -16.46 4.23
C ALA A 183 5.29 -15.80 5.61
N GLU A 184 4.03 -15.56 5.96
CA GLU A 184 3.62 -15.00 7.26
C GLU A 184 3.91 -15.92 8.45
N ASN A 185 3.86 -17.25 8.27
CA ASN A 185 4.13 -18.20 9.35
C ASN A 185 5.52 -17.98 9.97
N PHE A 186 6.50 -17.60 9.15
CA PHE A 186 7.85 -17.34 9.63
C PHE A 186 7.92 -16.07 10.45
N PHE A 187 7.31 -14.98 9.97
CA PHE A 187 7.23 -13.74 10.74
C PHE A 187 6.47 -13.94 12.05
N LEU A 188 5.37 -14.70 12.04
CA LEU A 188 4.67 -15.08 13.25
C LEU A 188 5.57 -15.84 14.24
N LYS A 189 6.35 -16.82 13.79
CA LYS A 189 7.30 -17.53 14.68
C LYS A 189 8.40 -16.62 15.21
N ILE A 190 8.97 -15.77 14.36
CA ILE A 190 10.05 -14.84 14.73
C ILE A 190 9.55 -13.85 15.78
N ALA A 191 8.31 -13.39 15.68
CA ALA A 191 7.67 -12.51 16.67
C ALA A 191 7.67 -13.10 18.11
N HIS A 192 7.73 -14.42 18.23
CA HIS A 192 7.79 -15.13 19.51
C HIS A 192 9.17 -15.72 19.79
N GLY A 193 10.22 -15.17 19.16
CA GLY A 193 11.60 -15.59 19.34
C GLY A 193 11.92 -16.99 18.80
N ARG A 194 11.07 -17.54 17.92
CA ARG A 194 11.27 -18.86 17.33
C ARG A 194 11.73 -18.75 15.88
N MET A 195 12.81 -19.45 15.55
CA MET A 195 13.37 -19.48 14.20
C MET A 195 13.66 -20.92 13.78
N LEU A 196 13.58 -21.22 12.49
CA LEU A 196 14.05 -22.50 11.97
C LEU A 196 15.57 -22.65 12.17
N ARG A 197 16.05 -23.88 12.38
CA ARG A 197 17.48 -24.16 12.65
C ARG A 197 18.44 -23.59 11.60
N GLN A 198 18.02 -23.61 10.33
CA GLN A 198 18.75 -23.07 9.19
C GLN A 198 18.27 -21.69 8.73
N GLY A 199 17.22 -21.15 9.35
CA GLY A 199 16.68 -19.84 9.03
C GLY A 199 17.61 -18.73 9.51
N ASN A 200 17.63 -17.64 8.76
CA ASN A 200 18.30 -16.40 9.13
C ASN A 200 17.32 -15.24 8.99
N ILE A 201 17.54 -14.18 9.75
CA ILE A 201 16.84 -12.90 9.57
C ILE A 201 17.86 -11.81 9.28
N ASN A 202 17.60 -10.99 8.27
CA ASN A 202 18.36 -9.74 8.13
C ASN A 202 17.51 -8.57 8.62
N ILE A 203 18.15 -7.60 9.24
CA ILE A 203 17.50 -6.35 9.67
C ILE A 203 18.05 -5.22 8.81
N PHE A 204 17.15 -4.59 8.06
CA PHE A 204 17.50 -3.40 7.30
C PHE A 204 17.33 -2.17 8.19
N VAL A 205 18.37 -1.34 8.29
CA VAL A 205 18.39 -0.16 9.16
C VAL A 205 18.62 1.13 8.40
N ASP A 206 18.12 2.24 8.95
CA ASP A 206 18.48 3.59 8.48
C ASP A 206 19.85 4.03 9.03
N LYS A 207 20.24 5.27 8.69
CA LYS A 207 21.49 5.91 9.15
C LYS A 207 21.61 6.05 10.68
N ASN A 208 20.52 5.95 11.43
CA ASN A 208 20.48 6.06 12.89
C ASN A 208 20.35 4.67 13.55
N GLU A 209 20.58 3.59 12.80
CA GLU A 209 20.42 2.20 13.24
C GLU A 209 18.98 1.83 13.63
N ARG A 210 17.98 2.61 13.19
CA ARG A 210 16.57 2.26 13.42
C ARG A 210 16.19 1.09 12.50
N PRO A 211 15.62 -0.01 13.01
CA PRO A 211 15.08 -1.08 12.17
C PRO A 211 13.94 -0.59 11.30
N ILE A 212 14.06 -0.82 9.99
CA ILE A 212 13.09 -0.40 8.97
C ILE A 212 12.33 -1.59 8.42
N LEU A 213 13.03 -2.65 8.02
CA LEU A 213 12.45 -3.89 7.53
C LEU A 213 13.17 -5.10 8.11
N MET A 214 12.46 -6.24 8.20
CA MET A 214 13.02 -7.54 8.53
C MET A 214 12.86 -8.50 7.36
N GLU A 215 13.97 -9.06 6.88
CA GLU A 215 14.02 -10.09 5.85
C GLU A 215 14.02 -11.48 6.50
N LYS A 216 13.37 -12.45 5.84
CA LYS A 216 13.59 -13.87 6.11
C LYS A 216 14.43 -14.52 5.00
N ILE A 217 15.40 -15.34 5.39
CA ILE A 217 16.21 -16.15 4.47
C ILE A 217 16.22 -17.62 4.93
N LYS A 218 16.19 -18.54 3.98
CA LYS A 218 16.10 -20.01 4.15
C LYS A 218 14.83 -20.45 4.87
N MET A 219 13.73 -19.75 4.59
CA MET A 219 12.43 -19.92 5.24
C MET A 219 11.30 -19.77 4.22
N GLY A 220 11.26 -20.68 3.24
CA GLY A 220 10.35 -20.61 2.08
C GLY A 220 10.95 -19.79 0.94
N ASP A 221 10.17 -18.91 0.33
CA ASP A 221 10.68 -17.96 -0.66
C ASP A 221 11.68 -16.99 -0.01
N ASP A 222 12.92 -16.99 -0.48
CA ASP A 222 13.94 -16.09 0.06
C ASP A 222 13.69 -14.64 -0.39
N HIS A 223 14.26 -13.68 0.36
CA HIS A 223 14.15 -12.24 0.07
C HIS A 223 12.75 -11.65 0.21
N SER A 224 11.92 -12.24 1.07
CA SER A 224 10.68 -11.60 1.53
C SER A 224 10.94 -10.78 2.79
N CYS A 225 10.41 -9.58 2.85
CA CYS A 225 10.57 -8.65 3.97
C CYS A 225 9.23 -8.17 4.52
N ILE A 226 9.22 -7.80 5.80
CA ILE A 226 8.11 -7.09 6.43
C ILE A 226 8.61 -5.73 6.94
N ASN A 227 7.86 -4.66 6.71
CA ASN A 227 8.23 -3.34 7.25
C ASN A 227 7.81 -3.19 8.73
N LEU A 228 8.67 -2.51 9.46
CA LEU A 228 8.61 -2.27 10.90
C LEU A 228 8.32 -0.80 11.24
N VAL A 229 8.34 0.08 10.22
CA VAL A 229 7.98 1.50 10.29
C VAL A 229 7.05 1.85 9.13
N PRO A 230 6.24 2.92 9.23
CA PRO A 230 5.55 3.49 8.08
C PRO A 230 6.55 3.87 6.99
N LEU A 231 6.20 3.64 5.73
CA LEU A 231 7.05 3.87 4.57
C LEU A 231 6.28 4.57 3.45
N ILE A 232 6.99 5.03 2.43
CA ILE A 232 6.41 5.45 1.15
C ILE A 232 7.09 4.72 -0.01
N ILE A 233 6.33 4.39 -1.05
CA ILE A 233 6.85 3.97 -2.36
C ILE A 233 6.11 4.76 -3.43
N ASN A 234 6.84 5.44 -4.31
CA ASN A 234 6.29 6.21 -5.43
C ASN A 234 5.13 7.12 -4.97
N GLY A 235 5.32 7.83 -3.85
CA GLY A 235 4.29 8.70 -3.25
C GLY A 235 3.07 8.00 -2.63
N ILE A 236 3.04 6.68 -2.49
CA ILE A 236 1.98 5.96 -1.76
C ILE A 236 2.46 5.54 -0.38
N ARG A 237 1.70 5.91 0.67
CA ARG A 237 1.96 5.50 2.05
C ARG A 237 1.75 3.99 2.19
N ILE A 238 2.72 3.32 2.79
CA ILE A 238 2.68 1.89 3.05
C ILE A 238 2.52 1.66 4.56
N PRO A 239 1.44 0.98 5.00
CA PRO A 239 1.23 0.71 6.41
C PRO A 239 2.25 -0.31 6.93
N LEU A 240 2.44 -0.27 8.23
CA LEU A 240 3.15 -1.26 9.02
C LEU A 240 2.69 -2.70 8.70
N GLY A 241 3.60 -3.67 8.72
CA GLY A 241 3.25 -5.07 8.51
C GLY A 241 2.93 -5.44 7.05
N SER A 242 3.32 -4.61 6.09
CA SER A 242 3.27 -4.89 4.66
C SER A 242 4.39 -5.83 4.23
N LEU A 243 4.10 -6.69 3.25
CA LEU A 243 5.03 -7.65 2.69
C LEU A 243 5.71 -7.10 1.44
N PHE A 244 7.02 -7.24 1.37
CA PHE A 244 7.85 -6.84 0.24
C PHE A 244 8.73 -8.00 -0.24
N SER A 245 9.19 -7.91 -1.47
CA SER A 245 10.42 -8.56 -1.90
C SER A 245 11.56 -7.53 -1.90
N VAL A 246 12.78 -7.98 -1.65
CA VAL A 246 13.98 -7.14 -1.68
C VAL A 246 15.00 -7.69 -2.67
N TYR A 247 15.81 -6.81 -3.25
CA TYR A 247 16.96 -7.21 -4.05
C TYR A 247 18.19 -6.38 -3.67
N TYR A 248 19.32 -7.07 -3.49
CA TYR A 248 20.64 -6.49 -3.23
C TYR A 248 21.73 -7.48 -3.66
N ASP A 249 22.94 -6.99 -3.89
CA ASP A 249 24.10 -7.83 -4.19
C ASP A 249 24.64 -8.45 -2.90
N GLU A 250 24.36 -9.73 -2.66
CA GLU A 250 24.78 -10.41 -1.43
C GLU A 250 26.30 -10.47 -1.23
N GLU A 251 27.08 -10.48 -2.33
CA GLU A 251 28.53 -10.63 -2.30
C GLU A 251 29.21 -9.30 -1.97
N ASN A 252 28.66 -8.19 -2.47
CA ASN A 252 29.29 -6.87 -2.40
C ASN A 252 28.62 -5.91 -1.40
N ILE A 253 27.63 -6.36 -0.63
CA ILE A 253 26.96 -5.54 0.39
C ILE A 253 27.69 -5.53 1.73
N ALA A 254 27.83 -4.34 2.33
CA ALA A 254 28.30 -4.21 3.70
C ALA A 254 27.24 -4.77 4.66
N LYS A 255 27.66 -5.72 5.50
CA LYS A 255 26.77 -6.40 6.45
C LYS A 255 27.51 -6.76 7.73
N ARG A 256 26.87 -6.54 8.88
CA ARG A 256 27.39 -6.95 10.20
C ARG A 256 26.50 -8.03 10.81
N PRO A 257 27.03 -8.96 11.61
CA PRO A 257 26.21 -9.99 12.22
C PRO A 257 25.18 -9.37 13.21
N ASN A 258 23.99 -9.97 13.25
CA ASN A 258 23.01 -9.73 14.31
C ASN A 258 23.57 -10.15 15.69
N LYS A 259 23.06 -9.55 16.77
CA LYS A 259 23.43 -9.90 18.16
C LYS A 259 22.87 -11.26 18.64
N VAL A 260 21.62 -11.60 18.31
CA VAL A 260 20.92 -12.73 18.92
C VAL A 260 20.64 -13.85 17.91
N PHE A 261 19.93 -13.53 16.82
CA PHE A 261 19.59 -14.49 15.77
C PHE A 261 20.67 -14.57 14.69
N LYS A 262 20.65 -15.63 13.89
CA LYS A 262 21.51 -15.71 12.70
C LYS A 262 21.04 -14.72 11.63
N GLY A 263 21.99 -14.19 10.88
CA GLY A 263 21.77 -13.22 9.80
C GLY A 263 22.50 -11.91 10.07
N HIS A 264 22.13 -10.86 9.37
CA HIS A 264 22.92 -9.63 9.33
C HIS A 264 22.09 -8.36 9.40
N ILE A 265 22.75 -7.30 9.83
CA ILE A 265 22.26 -5.94 9.77
C ILE A 265 22.86 -5.29 8.54
N ILE A 266 21.98 -4.69 7.74
CA ILE A 266 22.27 -4.16 6.41
C ILE A 266 21.70 -2.73 6.34
N SER A 267 22.47 -1.79 5.81
CA SER A 267 21.95 -0.44 5.56
C SER A 267 20.92 -0.49 4.43
N ILE A 268 19.76 0.16 4.61
CA ILE A 268 18.77 0.30 3.53
C ILE A 268 19.33 1.01 2.29
N HIS A 269 20.39 1.81 2.46
CA HIS A 269 21.00 2.57 1.37
C HIS A 269 21.80 1.70 0.41
N ASP A 270 22.28 0.54 0.88
CA ASP A 270 23.07 -0.43 0.10
C ASP A 270 22.18 -1.42 -0.66
N VAL A 271 20.86 -1.37 -0.43
CA VAL A 271 19.88 -2.21 -1.12
C VAL A 271 19.55 -1.59 -2.49
N ILE A 272 19.43 -2.45 -3.52
CA ILE A 272 19.12 -2.03 -4.89
C ILE A 272 17.66 -1.55 -4.95
N GLY A 273 16.74 -2.31 -4.38
CA GLY A 273 15.36 -1.87 -4.22
C GLY A 273 14.44 -2.90 -3.59
N PHE A 274 13.20 -2.48 -3.43
CA PHE A 274 12.10 -3.25 -2.86
C PHE A 274 10.93 -3.31 -3.83
N TRP A 275 10.10 -4.34 -3.71
CA TRP A 275 8.86 -4.49 -4.45
C TRP A 275 7.74 -4.84 -3.48
N PHE A 276 6.70 -4.00 -3.39
CA PHE A 276 5.54 -4.25 -2.55
C PHE A 276 4.72 -5.44 -3.10
N LEU A 277 4.38 -6.39 -2.23
CA LEU A 277 3.65 -7.60 -2.62
C LEU A 277 2.17 -7.54 -2.23
N ARG A 278 1.88 -7.30 -0.95
CA ARG A 278 0.53 -7.24 -0.36
C ARG A 278 0.61 -6.85 1.11
N LEU A 279 -0.55 -6.57 1.71
CA LEU A 279 -0.66 -6.57 3.16
C LEU A 279 -0.57 -8.00 3.73
N THR A 280 0.06 -8.12 4.89
CA THR A 280 -0.03 -9.31 5.73
C THR A 280 -1.17 -9.17 6.74
N THR A 281 -1.55 -10.25 7.41
CA THR A 281 -2.49 -10.17 8.53
C THR A 281 -1.96 -9.32 9.68
N LEU A 282 -0.64 -9.14 9.81
CA LEU A 282 -0.01 -8.30 10.83
C LEU A 282 -0.17 -6.80 10.57
N ALA A 283 -0.62 -6.39 9.38
CA ALA A 283 -0.96 -5.00 9.08
C ALA A 283 -2.27 -4.53 9.75
N ILE A 284 -3.08 -5.48 10.24
CA ILE A 284 -4.36 -5.23 10.90
C ILE A 284 -4.30 -5.75 12.34
N SER A 285 -4.91 -5.02 13.27
CA SER A 285 -4.95 -5.39 14.67
C SER A 285 -5.60 -6.77 14.89
N PRO A 286 -5.16 -7.54 15.91
CA PRO A 286 -5.62 -8.92 16.10
C PRO A 286 -7.14 -9.09 16.11
N GLN A 287 -7.87 -8.19 16.78
CA GLN A 287 -9.33 -8.22 16.88
C GLN A 287 -10.06 -8.05 15.54
N ASN A 288 -9.41 -7.46 14.53
CA ASN A 288 -10.01 -7.18 13.23
C ASN A 288 -9.60 -8.16 12.13
N ARG A 289 -8.57 -8.99 12.35
CA ARG A 289 -8.01 -9.88 11.30
C ARG A 289 -9.01 -10.87 10.72
N ALA A 290 -9.80 -11.52 11.58
CA ALA A 290 -10.79 -12.50 11.14
C ALA A 290 -11.81 -11.88 10.19
N ARG A 291 -12.21 -10.63 10.46
CA ARG A 291 -13.14 -9.87 9.64
C ARG A 291 -12.49 -9.38 8.34
N ALA A 292 -11.28 -8.83 8.43
CA ALA A 292 -10.57 -8.26 7.29
C ALA A 292 -10.07 -9.31 6.29
N PHE A 293 -9.50 -10.40 6.78
CA PHE A 293 -8.85 -11.42 5.96
C PHE A 293 -9.66 -12.71 5.84
N SER A 294 -10.87 -12.78 6.42
CA SER A 294 -11.88 -13.81 6.21
C SER A 294 -11.30 -15.24 6.07
N SER A 295 -11.44 -15.85 4.88
CA SER A 295 -10.94 -17.18 4.55
C SER A 295 -9.42 -17.32 4.66
N HIS A 296 -8.66 -16.26 4.36
CA HIS A 296 -7.20 -16.27 4.50
C HIS A 296 -6.79 -16.39 5.96
N PHE A 297 -7.39 -15.60 6.87
CA PHE A 297 -7.09 -15.70 8.30
C PHE A 297 -7.53 -17.04 8.87
N LYS A 298 -8.73 -17.51 8.49
CA LYS A 298 -9.21 -18.84 8.88
C LYS A 298 -8.23 -19.94 8.48
N GLN A 299 -7.70 -19.91 7.25
CA GLN A 299 -6.67 -20.85 6.81
C GLN A 299 -5.39 -20.76 7.64
N GLN A 300 -5.00 -19.59 8.13
CA GLN A 300 -3.84 -19.48 9.02
C GLN A 300 -4.07 -20.23 10.33
N VAL A 301 -5.24 -20.04 10.95
CA VAL A 301 -5.64 -20.71 12.18
C VAL A 301 -5.77 -22.22 11.97
N ASP A 302 -6.51 -22.64 10.94
CA ASP A 302 -6.78 -24.06 10.65
C ASP A 302 -5.49 -24.83 10.32
N ASN A 303 -4.50 -24.18 9.68
CA ASN A 303 -3.18 -24.76 9.41
C ASN A 303 -2.20 -24.69 10.59
N GLY A 304 -2.64 -24.22 11.76
CA GLY A 304 -1.81 -24.17 12.97
C GLY A 304 -0.63 -23.20 12.86
N LEU A 305 -0.82 -22.05 12.20
CA LEU A 305 0.21 -21.00 12.19
C LEU A 305 0.43 -20.49 13.62
N PHE A 306 1.62 -19.92 13.86
CA PHE A 306 2.05 -19.58 15.21
C PHE A 306 1.29 -18.36 15.77
N SER A 307 0.27 -18.61 16.59
CA SER A 307 -0.51 -17.57 17.29
C SER A 307 -0.96 -16.37 16.42
N PRO A 308 -1.53 -16.58 15.21
CA PRO A 308 -1.99 -15.49 14.35
C PRO A 308 -3.10 -14.64 14.99
N GLU A 309 -3.81 -15.18 15.98
CA GLU A 309 -4.89 -14.51 16.71
C GLU A 309 -4.43 -13.45 17.71
N THR A 310 -3.18 -13.50 18.15
CA THR A 310 -2.67 -12.62 19.22
C THR A 310 -1.37 -11.93 18.88
N THR A 311 -0.64 -12.40 17.86
CA THR A 311 0.65 -11.81 17.51
C THR A 311 0.49 -10.37 17.05
N GLU A 312 1.22 -9.44 17.63
CA GLU A 312 1.23 -8.02 17.26
C GLU A 312 2.53 -7.66 16.57
N LEU A 313 2.48 -6.73 15.60
CA LEU A 313 3.68 -6.30 14.89
C LEU A 313 4.76 -5.73 15.83
N LYS A 314 4.36 -5.12 16.96
CA LYS A 314 5.30 -4.62 17.98
C LYS A 314 6.27 -5.69 18.51
N GLN A 315 5.86 -6.96 18.49
CA GLN A 315 6.72 -8.06 18.90
C GLN A 315 7.85 -8.29 17.87
N LEU A 316 7.56 -8.17 16.57
CA LEU A 316 8.60 -8.20 15.52
C LEU A 316 9.53 -6.99 15.60
N ILE A 317 8.99 -5.81 15.93
CA ILE A 317 9.80 -4.61 16.15
C ILE A 317 10.78 -4.83 17.31
N SER A 318 10.31 -5.38 18.44
CA SER A 318 11.17 -5.73 19.57
C SER A 318 12.27 -6.71 19.17
N VAL A 319 11.92 -7.78 18.45
CA VAL A 319 12.91 -8.76 17.98
C VAL A 319 13.95 -8.12 17.06
N ALA A 320 13.56 -7.21 16.18
CA ALA A 320 14.50 -6.50 15.31
C ALA A 320 15.44 -5.57 16.11
N GLN A 321 14.91 -4.88 17.12
CA GLN A 321 15.71 -4.02 18.01
C GLN A 321 16.75 -4.81 18.80
N ASP A 322 16.39 -6.01 19.27
CA ASP A 322 17.33 -6.89 20.00
C ASP A 322 18.52 -7.36 19.13
N GLN A 323 18.44 -7.21 17.80
CA GLN A 323 19.54 -7.62 16.91
C GLN A 323 20.61 -6.54 16.76
N ILE A 324 20.22 -5.26 16.83
CA ILE A 324 21.08 -4.08 16.59
C ILE A 324 22.09 -3.93 17.71
#